data_AF-A0AAW5ZPP8-F1
#
_entry.id   AF-A0AAW5ZPP8-F1
#
_cell.length_a   1.000
_cell.length_b   1.000
_cell.length_c   1.000
_cell.angle_alpha   90.00
_cell.angle_beta   90.00
_cell.angle_gamma   90.00
#
_symmetry.space_group_name_H-M   'P 1'
#
loop_
_entity.id
_entity.type
_entity.pdbx_description
1 polymer ?
#
loop_
_entity_poly.entity_id
_entity_poly.type
_entity_poly.pdbx_seq_one_letter_code
_entity_poly.pdbx_strand_id
1 'polypeptide(L)'
;MNSEAQKTPDGCLIFALSATKKMASDAAIKSMHDRLLQGLADGRVRAGVDVLDANRHLPPAFFKHATSEQVVDTFLDAKRKQFQAATARALAHHEHPDWWHRPAVDPDAPVNQTGQTLAQRQADYITLRSNTFGVEHRYSNSYEHKRIEIVRKTIGHLVAIARNGDL
;
A
#
# COMPACT_ATOMS: atom_id res chain seq x y z
N MET A 1 -6.70 3.47 9.49
CA MET A 1 -5.66 4.20 8.74
C MET A 1 -6.28 4.74 7.47
N ASN A 2 -6.02 5.99 7.11
CA ASN A 2 -6.40 6.56 5.81
C ASN A 2 -5.13 6.75 4.97
N SER A 3 -5.01 6.05 3.84
CA SER A 3 -3.84 6.14 2.95
C SER A 3 -3.95 7.24 1.91
N GLU A 4 -5.13 7.84 1.73
CA GLU A 4 -5.42 8.82 0.68
C GLU A 4 -5.05 8.41 -0.76
N ALA A 5 -4.76 7.11 -0.99
CA ALA A 5 -4.29 6.61 -2.27
C ALA A 5 -5.35 6.78 -3.38
N GLN A 6 -6.62 6.74 -3.01
CA GLN A 6 -7.72 6.98 -3.93
C GLN A 6 -8.22 8.43 -3.79
N LYS A 7 -8.06 9.23 -4.84
CA LYS A 7 -8.68 10.57 -4.94
C LYS A 7 -9.88 10.60 -5.89
N THR A 8 -10.06 9.55 -6.71
CA THR A 8 -11.20 9.40 -7.62
C THR A 8 -12.36 8.65 -6.94
N PRO A 9 -13.63 8.96 -7.23
CA PRO A 9 -14.76 8.20 -6.68
C PRO A 9 -14.81 6.75 -7.21
N ASP A 10 -14.24 6.51 -8.39
CA ASP A 10 -14.23 5.20 -9.03
C ASP A 10 -13.14 4.28 -8.47
N GLY A 11 -13.44 2.98 -8.44
CA GLY A 11 -12.43 1.93 -8.23
C GLY A 11 -12.16 1.53 -6.79
N CYS A 12 -12.94 1.99 -5.81
CA CYS A 12 -12.74 1.68 -4.38
C CYS A 12 -12.58 0.17 -4.09
N LEU A 13 -13.34 -0.68 -4.78
CA LEU A 13 -13.23 -2.14 -4.66
C LEU A 13 -11.86 -2.66 -5.09
N ILE A 14 -11.23 -2.06 -6.10
CA ILE A 14 -9.91 -2.46 -6.59
C ILE A 14 -8.83 -2.07 -5.59
N PHE A 15 -8.95 -0.88 -4.98
CA PHE A 15 -8.08 -0.45 -3.89
C PHE A 15 -8.21 -1.38 -2.68
N ALA A 16 -9.44 -1.65 -2.24
CA ALA A 16 -9.71 -2.53 -1.10
C ALA A 16 -9.20 -3.96 -1.33
N LEU A 17 -9.43 -4.54 -2.51
CA LEU A 17 -8.95 -5.87 -2.86
C LEU A 17 -7.42 -5.93 -2.92
N SER A 18 -6.78 -4.91 -3.51
CA SER A 18 -5.32 -4.83 -3.58
C SER A 18 -4.69 -4.67 -2.20
N ALA A 19 -5.29 -3.84 -1.33
CA ALA A 19 -4.90 -3.69 0.06
C ALA A 19 -5.05 -5.01 0.82
N THR A 20 -6.20 -5.67 0.71
CA THR A 20 -6.49 -6.96 1.37
C THR A 20 -5.45 -8.02 0.98
N LYS A 21 -5.17 -8.17 -0.33
CA LYS A 21 -4.14 -9.10 -0.81
C LYS A 21 -2.76 -8.77 -0.23
N LYS A 22 -2.42 -7.49 -0.10
CA LYS A 22 -1.15 -7.09 0.48
C LYS A 22 -1.11 -7.33 1.98
N MET A 23 -2.19 -7.03 2.72
CA MET A 23 -2.30 -7.31 4.16
C MET A 23 -2.10 -8.79 4.46
N ALA A 24 -2.70 -9.68 3.66
CA ALA A 24 -2.56 -11.13 3.83
C ALA A 24 -1.13 -11.65 3.65
N SER A 25 -0.28 -10.93 2.90
CA SER A 25 1.10 -11.34 2.58
C SER A 25 2.17 -10.51 3.30
N ASP A 26 1.80 -9.52 4.11
CA ASP A 26 2.75 -8.62 4.76
C ASP A 26 2.99 -9.02 6.22
N ALA A 27 4.18 -9.58 6.49
CA ALA A 27 4.54 -10.07 7.82
C ALA A 27 4.48 -9.00 8.92
N ALA A 28 4.79 -7.75 8.59
CA ALA A 28 4.75 -6.67 9.57
C ALA A 28 3.31 -6.23 9.90
N ILE A 29 2.38 -6.31 8.95
CA ILE A 29 0.94 -6.11 9.24
C ILE A 29 0.42 -7.25 10.11
N LYS A 30 0.81 -8.49 9.82
CA LYS A 30 0.49 -9.63 10.69
C LYS A 30 1.02 -9.41 12.12
N SER A 31 2.29 -9.08 12.27
CA SER A 31 2.90 -8.80 13.58
C SER A 31 2.22 -7.63 14.30
N MET A 32 1.77 -6.61 13.58
CA MET A 32 1.02 -5.50 14.17
C MET A 32 -0.32 -5.97 14.76
N HIS A 33 -1.05 -6.84 14.05
CA HIS A 33 -2.29 -7.44 14.58
C HIS A 33 -2.02 -8.33 15.80
N ASP A 34 -0.99 -9.18 15.75
CA ASP A 34 -0.65 -10.07 16.87
C ASP A 34 -0.32 -9.26 18.14
N ARG A 35 0.43 -8.16 17.99
CA ARG A 35 0.76 -7.26 19.11
C ARG A 35 -0.45 -6.49 19.63
N LEU A 36 -1.36 -6.07 18.74
CA LEU A 36 -2.61 -5.42 19.16
C LEU A 36 -3.44 -6.36 20.03
N LEU A 37 -3.60 -7.62 19.62
CA LEU A 37 -4.33 -8.63 20.38
C LEU A 37 -3.66 -8.92 21.73
N GLN A 38 -2.33 -9.06 21.76
CA GLN A 38 -1.59 -9.23 23.01
C GLN A 38 -1.74 -8.01 23.94
N GLY A 39 -1.65 -6.80 23.40
CA GLY A 39 -1.80 -5.57 24.17
C GLY A 39 -3.20 -5.41 24.75
N LEU A 40 -4.24 -5.87 24.04
CA LEU A 40 -5.61 -5.94 24.55
C LEU A 40 -5.73 -6.97 25.68
N ALA A 41 -5.14 -8.15 25.52
CA ALA A 41 -5.15 -9.20 26.55
C ALA A 41 -4.41 -8.75 27.83
N ASP A 42 -3.28 -8.05 27.69
CA ASP A 42 -2.47 -7.54 28.80
C ASP A 42 -3.03 -6.25 29.43
N GLY A 43 -4.14 -5.71 28.90
CA GLY A 43 -4.72 -4.43 29.34
C GLY A 43 -3.87 -3.19 29.03
N ARG A 44 -2.82 -3.33 28.20
CA ARG A 44 -1.93 -2.24 27.75
C ARG A 44 -2.56 -1.38 26.65
N VAL A 45 -3.53 -1.93 25.93
CA VAL A 45 -4.30 -1.26 24.89
C VAL A 45 -5.77 -1.24 25.30
N ARG A 46 -6.43 -0.09 25.16
CA ARG A 46 -7.86 0.03 25.39
C ARG A 46 -8.62 -0.43 24.15
N ALA A 47 -9.72 -1.15 24.35
CA ALA A 47 -10.66 -1.44 23.27
C ALA A 47 -11.20 -0.13 22.69
N GLY A 48 -11.08 0.04 21.36
CA GLY A 48 -11.42 1.28 20.68
C GLY A 48 -10.94 1.30 19.22
N VAL A 49 -11.15 2.43 18.54
CA VAL A 49 -10.67 2.67 17.18
C VAL A 49 -9.60 3.75 17.22
N ASP A 50 -8.35 3.35 16.96
CA ASP A 50 -7.25 4.30 16.78
C ASP A 50 -7.00 4.58 15.31
N VAL A 51 -6.90 5.86 14.96
CA VAL A 51 -6.53 6.30 13.61
C VAL A 51 -5.03 6.49 13.54
N LEU A 52 -4.35 5.48 12.99
CA LEU A 52 -2.91 5.53 12.76
C LEU A 52 -2.55 6.22 11.42
N ASP A 53 -1.42 6.93 11.42
CA ASP A 53 -0.83 7.58 10.24
C ASP A 53 -0.35 6.52 9.23
N ALA A 54 -1.01 6.47 8.08
CA ALA A 54 -0.72 5.50 7.03
C ALA A 54 0.72 5.62 6.52
N ASN A 55 1.30 6.82 6.46
CA ASN A 55 2.67 7.03 5.98
C ASN A 55 3.70 6.41 6.92
N ARG A 56 3.38 6.25 8.20
CA ARG A 56 4.25 5.59 9.19
C ARG A 56 4.09 4.08 9.16
N HIS A 57 2.85 3.59 9.10
CA HIS A 57 2.58 2.17 9.37
C HIS A 57 2.44 1.29 8.13
N LEU A 58 2.04 1.86 6.98
CA LEU A 58 1.90 1.10 5.75
C LEU A 58 3.22 1.03 4.95
N PRO A 59 3.47 -0.09 4.25
CA PRO A 59 4.60 -0.24 3.35
C PRO A 59 4.31 0.38 1.96
N PRO A 60 5.36 0.68 1.17
CA PRO A 60 5.22 1.28 -0.17
C PRO A 60 4.26 0.54 -1.11
N ALA A 61 4.11 -0.77 -0.93
CA ALA A 61 3.19 -1.59 -1.73
C ALA A 61 1.72 -1.15 -1.67
N PHE A 62 1.26 -0.48 -0.60
CA PHE A 62 -0.11 0.03 -0.49
C PHE A 62 -0.37 1.27 -1.35
N PHE A 63 0.69 1.94 -1.81
CA PHE A 63 0.63 3.17 -2.58
C PHE A 63 0.84 2.95 -4.08
N LYS A 64 1.07 1.70 -4.53
CA LYS A 64 1.30 1.33 -5.95
C LYS A 64 0.24 1.78 -6.94
N HIS A 65 -0.96 2.02 -6.43
CA HIS A 65 -2.13 2.39 -7.22
C HIS A 65 -2.62 3.80 -6.87
N ALA A 66 -1.85 4.56 -6.09
CA ALA A 66 -2.23 5.91 -5.69
C ALA A 66 -2.46 6.79 -6.93
N THR A 67 -3.62 7.44 -7.02
CA THR A 67 -4.01 8.21 -8.21
C THR A 67 -3.29 9.55 -8.30
N SER A 68 -2.83 10.09 -7.17
CA SER A 68 -2.15 11.39 -7.09
C SER A 68 -0.64 11.20 -6.89
N GLU A 69 0.16 11.90 -7.70
CA GLU A 69 1.63 12.01 -7.53
C GLU A 69 1.98 12.59 -6.17
N GLN A 70 1.30 13.66 -5.76
CA GLN A 70 1.55 14.33 -4.48
C GLN A 70 1.42 13.38 -3.28
N VAL A 71 0.48 12.44 -3.33
CA VAL A 71 0.31 11.41 -2.26
C VAL A 71 1.52 10.49 -2.21
N VAL A 72 2.04 10.06 -3.37
CA VAL A 72 3.23 9.21 -3.46
C VAL A 72 4.46 9.97 -2.98
N ASP A 73 4.65 11.22 -3.40
CA ASP A 73 5.79 12.04 -3.01
C ASP A 73 5.80 12.29 -1.50
N THR A 74 4.65 12.68 -0.94
CA THR A 74 4.49 12.88 0.51
C THR A 74 4.80 11.61 1.30
N PHE A 75 4.33 10.46 0.80
CA PHE A 75 4.62 9.16 1.41
C PHE A 75 6.12 8.84 1.36
N LEU A 76 6.76 8.99 0.19
CA LEU A 76 8.17 8.67 0.00
C LEU A 76 9.08 9.57 0.85
N ASP A 77 8.76 10.85 0.96
CA ASP A 77 9.52 11.78 1.81
C ASP A 77 9.39 11.42 3.29
N ALA A 78 8.19 11.05 3.75
CA ALA A 78 7.99 10.58 5.11
C ALA A 78 8.78 9.29 5.39
N LYS A 79 8.78 8.34 4.44
CA LYS A 79 9.55 7.10 4.55
C LYS A 79 11.05 7.32 4.53
N ARG A 80 11.54 8.21 3.68
CA ARG A 80 12.98 8.53 3.61
C ARG A 80 13.49 9.11 4.92
N LYS A 81 12.73 10.03 5.53
CA LYS A 81 13.04 10.57 6.86
C LYS A 81 13.07 9.49 7.94
N GLN A 82 12.10 8.56 7.93
CA GLN A 82 12.05 7.45 8.88
C GLN A 82 13.24 6.49 8.71
N PHE A 83 13.56 6.15 7.47
CA PHE A 83 14.68 5.27 7.14
C PHE A 83 16.01 5.87 7.59
N GLN A 84 16.26 7.14 7.24
CA GLN A 84 17.45 7.86 7.69
C GLN A 84 17.56 7.92 9.22
N ALA A 85 16.47 8.25 9.92
CA ALA A 85 16.46 8.32 11.38
C ALA A 85 16.70 6.95 12.04
N ALA A 86 16.12 5.88 11.50
CA ALA A 86 16.32 4.53 12.00
C ALA A 86 17.78 4.06 11.79
N THR A 87 18.34 4.30 10.60
CA THR A 87 19.75 4.00 10.31
C THR A 87 20.68 4.76 11.24
N ALA A 88 20.43 6.04 11.51
CA ALA A 88 21.23 6.83 12.44
C ALA A 88 21.17 6.28 13.88
N ARG A 89 19.99 5.82 14.34
CA ARG A 89 19.82 5.21 15.68
C ARG A 89 20.54 3.87 15.80
N ALA A 90 20.41 3.00 14.79
CA ALA A 90 21.08 1.71 14.76
C ALA A 90 22.61 1.87 14.81
N LEU A 91 23.16 2.86 14.10
CA LEU A 91 24.58 3.21 14.15
C LEU A 91 25.03 3.77 15.50
N ALA A 92 24.13 4.39 16.27
CA ALA A 92 24.43 4.98 17.57
C ALA A 92 24.43 3.95 18.73
N HIS A 93 24.32 2.64 18.45
CA HIS A 93 24.26 1.54 19.44
C HIS A 93 23.15 1.68 20.52
N HIS A 94 22.16 2.55 20.29
CA HIS A 94 21.01 2.70 21.18
C HIS A 94 19.82 1.93 20.61
N GLU A 95 19.66 0.66 20.97
CA GLU A 95 18.42 -0.06 20.64
C GLU A 95 17.75 -0.63 21.87
N HIS A 96 16.70 0.08 22.31
CA HIS A 96 15.49 -0.59 22.76
C HIS A 96 14.48 -0.50 21.62
N PRO A 97 14.05 -1.63 21.02
CA PRO A 97 12.97 -1.58 20.05
C PRO A 97 11.71 -1.10 20.76
N ASP A 98 11.10 -0.01 20.29
CA ASP A 98 9.74 0.37 20.67
C ASP A 98 8.77 -0.64 20.05
N TRP A 99 7.87 -1.17 20.87
CA TRP A 99 7.09 -2.37 20.62
C TRP A 99 6.00 -2.13 19.56
N TRP A 100 5.75 -0.88 19.17
CA TRP A 100 4.81 -0.48 18.12
C TRP A 100 5.46 -0.13 16.77
N HIS A 101 6.79 -0.06 16.72
CA HIS A 101 7.47 0.36 15.50
C HIS A 101 7.64 -0.79 14.52
N ARG A 102 7.16 -0.56 13.29
CA ARG A 102 7.57 -1.33 12.13
C ARG A 102 9.05 -0.98 11.84
N PRO A 103 9.91 -1.96 11.52
CA PRO A 103 11.24 -1.67 11.02
C PRO A 103 11.15 -0.68 9.86
N ALA A 104 12.08 0.28 9.81
CA ALA A 104 12.09 1.22 8.70
C ALA A 104 12.29 0.45 7.39
N VAL A 105 11.43 0.75 6.42
CA VAL A 105 11.47 0.14 5.09
C VAL A 105 12.16 1.15 4.18
N ASP A 106 13.15 0.69 3.43
CA ASP A 106 13.79 1.48 2.39
C ASP A 106 12.71 1.99 1.40
N PRO A 107 12.53 3.33 1.27
CA PRO A 107 11.54 3.91 0.37
C PRO A 107 11.77 3.56 -1.10
N ASP A 108 13.02 3.28 -1.48
CA ASP A 108 13.44 3.02 -2.85
C ASP A 108 13.52 1.50 -3.14
N ALA A 109 13.10 0.66 -2.19
CA ALA A 109 12.99 -0.77 -2.40
C ALA A 109 11.95 -1.13 -3.51
N PRO A 110 12.19 -2.21 -4.26
CA PRO A 110 11.25 -2.65 -5.29
C PRO A 110 9.82 -2.92 -4.78
N VAL A 111 8.83 -2.43 -5.51
CA VAL A 111 7.39 -2.64 -5.19
C VAL A 111 6.73 -3.72 -6.04
N ASN A 112 7.46 -4.33 -6.98
CA ASN A 112 7.00 -5.41 -7.84
C ASN A 112 8.13 -6.37 -8.21
N GLN A 113 7.76 -7.47 -8.87
CA GLN A 113 8.70 -8.51 -9.31
C GLN A 113 9.62 -8.06 -10.45
N THR A 114 9.28 -6.97 -11.14
CA THR A 114 10.10 -6.40 -12.21
C THR A 114 11.19 -5.46 -11.68
N GLY A 115 11.32 -5.31 -10.36
CA GLY A 115 12.38 -4.51 -9.74
C GLY A 115 12.10 -3.01 -9.66
N GLN A 116 10.90 -2.54 -10.04
CA GLN A 116 10.60 -1.10 -10.08
C GLN A 116 10.37 -0.55 -8.68
N THR A 117 10.88 0.67 -8.45
CA THR A 117 10.55 1.44 -7.24
C THR A 117 9.14 2.00 -7.31
N LEU A 118 8.62 2.51 -6.18
CA LEU A 118 7.29 3.14 -6.16
C LEU A 118 7.24 4.38 -7.07
N ALA A 119 8.29 5.21 -7.06
CA ALA A 119 8.39 6.41 -7.87
C ALA A 119 8.41 6.09 -9.38
N GLN A 120 9.24 5.14 -9.78
CA GLN A 120 9.30 4.66 -11.18
C GLN A 120 7.94 4.14 -11.63
N ARG A 121 7.34 3.27 -10.81
CA ARG A 121 6.02 2.74 -11.10
C ARG A 121 4.99 3.85 -11.25
N GLN A 122 5.02 4.87 -10.39
CA GLN A 122 4.05 5.96 -10.48
C GLN A 122 4.21 6.71 -11.81
N ALA A 123 5.45 7.06 -12.18
CA ALA A 123 5.75 7.75 -13.42
C ALA A 123 5.24 6.99 -14.66
N ASP A 124 5.41 5.67 -14.69
CA ASP A 124 4.98 4.82 -15.82
C ASP A 124 3.47 4.81 -16.07
N TYR A 125 2.66 5.12 -15.05
CA TYR A 125 1.19 5.10 -15.15
C TYR A 125 0.56 6.49 -15.16
N ILE A 126 1.36 7.56 -15.21
CA ILE A 126 0.84 8.91 -15.34
C ILE A 126 0.20 9.10 -16.72
N THR A 127 -1.03 9.60 -16.72
CA THR A 127 -1.78 9.98 -17.90
C THR A 127 -2.58 11.25 -17.64
N LEU A 128 -3.10 11.85 -18.71
CA LEU A 128 -4.08 12.93 -18.65
C LEU A 128 -5.48 12.35 -18.82
N ARG A 129 -6.46 12.88 -18.07
CA ARG A 129 -7.89 12.62 -18.27
C ARG A 129 -8.66 13.92 -18.14
N SER A 130 -9.49 14.21 -19.15
CA SER A 130 -10.44 15.32 -19.08
C SER A 130 -11.64 14.90 -18.22
N ASN A 131 -12.07 15.79 -17.33
CA ASN A 131 -13.34 15.64 -16.63
C ASN A 131 -14.52 16.07 -17.53
N THR A 132 -15.74 15.94 -17.02
CA THR A 132 -16.98 16.30 -17.76
C THR A 132 -17.03 17.79 -18.16
N PHE A 133 -16.22 18.63 -17.55
CA PHE A 133 -16.12 20.07 -17.84
C PHE A 133 -14.96 20.41 -18.80
N GLY A 134 -14.30 19.40 -19.37
CA GLY A 134 -13.16 19.59 -20.29
C GLY A 134 -11.85 19.97 -19.61
N VAL A 135 -11.80 20.01 -18.27
CA VAL A 135 -10.56 20.29 -17.53
C VAL A 135 -9.72 19.01 -17.49
N GLU A 136 -8.48 19.10 -17.96
CA GLU A 136 -7.52 18.00 -17.91
C GLU A 136 -6.91 17.84 -16.53
N HIS A 137 -6.86 16.60 -16.06
CA HIS A 137 -6.23 16.22 -14.80
C HIS A 137 -5.15 15.19 -15.06
N ARG A 138 -3.96 15.44 -14.53
CA ARG A 138 -2.85 14.49 -14.52
C ARG A 138 -3.01 13.54 -13.34
N TYR A 139 -3.01 12.23 -13.60
CA TYR A 139 -3.19 11.21 -12.57
C TYR A 139 -2.56 9.87 -12.97
N SER A 140 -2.39 8.98 -12.00
CA SER A 140 -1.95 7.60 -12.25
C SER A 140 -3.12 6.66 -12.51
N ASN A 141 -3.15 6.02 -13.69
CA ASN A 141 -4.15 5.03 -14.07
C ASN A 141 -3.75 3.59 -13.68
N SER A 142 -2.79 3.43 -12.77
CA SER A 142 -2.29 2.12 -12.30
C SER A 142 -3.39 1.22 -11.74
N TYR A 143 -4.42 1.79 -11.08
CA TYR A 143 -5.56 1.02 -10.57
C TYR A 143 -6.49 0.50 -11.69
N GLU A 144 -6.60 1.22 -12.81
CA GLU A 144 -7.42 0.82 -13.97
C GLU A 144 -6.78 -0.37 -14.67
N HIS A 145 -5.46 -0.32 -14.84
CA HIS A 145 -4.68 -1.46 -15.29
C HIS A 145 -4.84 -2.66 -14.37
N LYS A 146 -4.85 -2.42 -13.04
CA LYS A 146 -5.11 -3.48 -12.06
C LYS A 146 -6.50 -4.09 -12.21
N ARG A 147 -7.52 -3.26 -12.45
CA ARG A 147 -8.88 -3.70 -12.73
C ARG A 147 -8.92 -4.61 -13.97
N ILE A 148 -8.30 -4.19 -15.07
CA ILE A 148 -8.23 -5.00 -16.31
C ILE A 148 -7.51 -6.33 -16.05
N GLU A 149 -6.39 -6.32 -15.31
CA GLU A 149 -5.65 -7.53 -14.94
C GLU A 149 -6.53 -8.52 -14.16
N ILE A 150 -7.28 -8.03 -13.16
CA ILE A 150 -8.18 -8.86 -12.34
C ILE A 150 -9.25 -9.48 -13.22
N VAL A 151 -9.94 -8.68 -14.04
CA VAL A 151 -10.99 -9.17 -14.95
C VAL A 151 -10.45 -10.23 -15.90
N ARG A 152 -9.29 -9.99 -16.53
CA ARG A 152 -8.64 -10.96 -17.43
C ARG A 152 -8.32 -12.27 -16.71
N LYS A 153 -7.80 -12.22 -15.49
CA LYS A 153 -7.50 -13.41 -14.69
C LYS A 153 -8.77 -14.19 -14.32
N THR A 154 -9.82 -13.49 -13.92
CA THR A 154 -11.11 -14.12 -13.61
C THR A 154 -11.69 -14.83 -14.82
N ILE A 155 -11.71 -14.18 -15.99
CA ILE A 155 -12.18 -14.80 -17.25
C ILE A 155 -11.35 -16.04 -17.57
N GLY A 156 -10.01 -15.95 -17.49
CA GLY A 156 -9.13 -17.08 -17.74
C GLY A 156 -9.40 -18.28 -16.81
N HIS A 157 -9.67 -18.01 -15.53
CA HIS A 157 -10.00 -19.05 -14.56
C HIS A 157 -11.36 -19.71 -14.86
N LEU A 158 -12.38 -18.92 -15.18
CA LEU A 158 -13.70 -19.44 -15.56
C LEU A 158 -13.66 -20.29 -16.82
N VAL A 159 -12.88 -19.88 -17.83
CA VAL A 159 -12.67 -20.67 -19.05
C VAL A 159 -11.95 -21.99 -18.76
N ALA A 160 -10.98 -21.99 -17.84
CA ALA A 160 -10.29 -23.22 -17.44
C ALA A 160 -11.23 -24.20 -16.74
N ILE A 161 -12.06 -23.70 -15.80
CA ILE A 161 -13.09 -24.50 -15.12
C ILE A 161 -14.06 -25.12 -16.14
N ALA A 162 -14.59 -24.32 -17.06
CA ALA A 162 -15.54 -24.78 -18.08
C ALA A 162 -14.93 -25.84 -19.03
N ARG A 163 -13.61 -25.79 -19.27
CA ARG A 163 -12.89 -26.78 -20.09
C ARG A 163 -12.58 -28.07 -19.34
N ASN A 164 -12.38 -27.99 -18.04
CA ASN A 164 -12.01 -29.14 -17.21
C ASN A 164 -13.24 -29.92 -16.69
N GLY A 165 -14.46 -29.43 -16.91
CA GLY A 165 -15.69 -30.12 -16.52
C GLY A 165 -16.02 -30.05 -15.03
N ASP A 166 -15.39 -29.15 -14.28
CA ASP A 166 -15.59 -28.97 -12.83
C ASP A 166 -16.80 -28.06 -12.50
N LEU A 167 -17.92 -28.19 -13.22
CA LEU A 167 -19.19 -27.48 -12.94
C LEU A 167 -20.34 -28.45 -12.72
#